data_AF-A0A078JXA2-F1
#
_entry.id   AF-A0A078JXA2-F1
#
_cell.length_a   1.000
_cell.length_b   1.000
_cell.length_c   1.000
_cell.angle_alpha   90.00
_cell.angle_beta   90.00
_cell.angle_gamma   90.00
#
_symmetry.space_group_name_H-M   'P 1'
#
loop_
_entity.id
_entity.type
_entity.pdbx_description
1 polymer ?
#
loop_
_entity_poly.entity_id
_entity_poly.type
_entity_poly.pdbx_seq_one_letter_code
_entity_poly.pdbx_strand_id
1 'polypeptide(L)'
;MSLVLVVTEMPVYIYINSTGTTRDDGETVGMESEGFAIYDSLMQLKNEVHTVCMGAAIGHACLLLSVGTKGKRFMMPHSKAMIQQPRVPSSGLMPASDVLIRAEEFITNMDILVGLLSKHIGNLYKLL
;
A
#
# COMPACT_ATOMS: atom_id res chain seq x y z
N MET A 1 34.09 14.48 24.43
CA MET A 1 32.73 14.09 24.83
C MET A 1 31.89 14.07 23.56
N SER A 2 31.93 12.95 22.85
CA SER A 2 31.27 12.79 21.56
C SER A 2 29.78 12.59 21.82
N LEU A 3 28.94 13.49 21.32
CA LEU A 3 27.48 13.30 21.31
C LEU A 3 27.21 12.11 20.37
N VAL A 4 27.13 10.90 20.92
CA VAL A 4 26.51 9.79 20.21
C VAL A 4 25.01 10.08 20.24
N LEU A 5 24.47 10.53 19.12
CA LEU A 5 23.02 10.53 18.87
C LEU A 5 22.56 9.09 19.02
N VAL A 6 22.03 8.74 20.20
CA VAL A 6 21.28 7.51 20.40
C VAL A 6 19.98 7.70 19.63
N VAL A 7 19.97 7.29 18.36
CA VAL A 7 18.72 7.13 17.61
C VAL A 7 17.98 6.01 18.30
N THR A 8 16.98 6.35 19.10
CA THR A 8 16.20 5.37 19.85
C THR A 8 15.40 4.53 18.85
N GLU A 9 15.62 3.21 18.85
CA GLU A 9 14.90 2.23 18.02
C GLU A 9 13.46 1.98 18.53
N MET A 10 12.75 3.05 18.93
CA MET A 10 11.38 2.92 19.42
C MET A 10 10.46 2.44 18.28
N PRO A 11 9.48 1.57 18.58
CA PRO A 11 8.54 1.12 17.57
C PRO A 11 7.72 2.28 17.00
N VAL A 12 7.47 2.25 15.70
CA VAL A 12 6.63 3.20 14.97
C VAL A 12 5.23 2.62 14.87
N TYR A 13 4.21 3.39 15.27
CA TYR A 13 2.81 2.99 15.18
C TYR A 13 2.12 3.71 14.03
N ILE A 14 1.44 2.93 13.19
CA ILE A 14 0.68 3.42 12.04
C ILE A 14 -0.77 2.99 12.21
N TYR A 15 -1.65 3.96 12.41
CA TYR A 15 -3.09 3.74 12.44
C TYR A 15 -3.65 4.01 11.05
N ILE A 16 -4.35 3.02 10.50
CA ILE A 16 -4.79 3.01 9.10
C ILE A 16 -6.31 2.97 9.05
N ASN A 17 -6.91 4.02 8.48
CA ASN A 17 -8.30 4.05 8.08
C ASN A 17 -8.41 4.70 6.70
N SER A 18 -8.30 3.91 5.64
CA SER A 18 -8.24 4.41 4.28
C SER A 18 -8.79 3.38 3.28
N THR A 19 -9.48 3.90 2.26
CA THR A 19 -9.94 3.15 1.09
C THR A 19 -8.83 2.95 0.04
N GLY A 20 -7.62 3.44 0.30
CA GLY A 20 -6.53 3.46 -0.66
C GLY A 20 -6.72 4.60 -1.66
N THR A 21 -6.48 4.32 -2.93
CA THR A 21 -6.44 5.30 -4.04
C THR A 21 -7.76 5.41 -4.79
N THR A 22 -8.72 4.51 -4.53
CA THR A 22 -10.03 4.51 -5.17
C THR A 22 -11.13 4.26 -4.14
N ARG A 23 -12.20 5.05 -4.18
CA ARG A 23 -13.40 4.86 -3.36
C ARG A 23 -14.29 3.74 -3.91
N ASP A 24 -15.30 3.36 -3.12
CA ASP A 24 -16.27 2.32 -3.48
C ASP A 24 -17.13 2.66 -4.71
N ASP A 25 -17.29 3.96 -5.01
CA ASP A 25 -17.99 4.48 -6.19
C ASP A 25 -17.11 4.51 -7.47
N GLY A 26 -15.83 4.14 -7.35
CA GLY A 26 -14.86 4.16 -8.45
C GLY A 26 -14.13 5.49 -8.63
N GLU A 27 -14.39 6.50 -7.80
CA GLU A 27 -13.65 7.76 -7.81
C GLU A 27 -12.19 7.52 -7.40
N THR A 28 -11.26 8.03 -8.20
CA THR A 28 -9.83 8.06 -7.85
C THR A 28 -9.56 9.23 -6.91
N VAL A 29 -9.04 8.96 -5.72
CA VAL A 29 -8.82 9.95 -4.65
C VAL A 29 -7.38 10.06 -4.16
N GLY A 30 -6.48 9.30 -4.77
CA GLY A 30 -5.05 9.35 -4.53
C GLY A 30 -4.30 8.69 -5.68
N MET A 31 -2.98 8.87 -5.72
CA MET A 31 -2.14 8.24 -6.73
C MET A 31 -1.50 6.96 -6.21
N GLU A 32 -1.35 5.94 -7.06
CA GLU A 32 -0.67 4.69 -6.69
C GLU A 32 0.76 4.97 -6.19
N SER A 33 1.45 5.92 -6.81
CA SER A 33 2.80 6.37 -6.45
C SER A 33 2.90 6.91 -5.02
N GLU A 34 1.85 7.50 -4.46
CA GLU A 34 1.82 7.98 -3.08
C GLU A 34 1.85 6.78 -2.10
N GLY A 35 1.09 5.73 -2.42
CA GLY A 35 1.08 4.50 -1.65
C GLY A 35 2.44 3.80 -1.66
N PHE A 36 3.10 3.76 -2.83
CA PHE A 36 4.45 3.22 -2.96
C PHE A 36 5.50 4.08 -2.25
N ALA A 37 5.40 5.40 -2.30
CA ALA A 37 6.33 6.28 -1.60
C ALA A 37 6.28 6.08 -0.07
N ILE A 38 5.08 5.90 0.50
CA ILE A 38 4.93 5.56 1.93
C ILE A 38 5.52 4.18 2.19
N TYR A 39 5.22 3.19 1.36
CA TYR A 39 5.78 1.85 1.47
C TYR A 39 7.31 1.86 1.52
N ASP A 40 7.96 2.55 0.56
CA ASP A 40 9.42 2.62 0.46
C ASP A 40 10.03 3.38 1.63
N SER A 41 9.34 4.40 2.14
CA SER A 41 9.75 5.12 3.34
C SER A 41 9.75 4.21 4.56
N LEU A 42 8.72 3.37 4.72
CA LEU A 42 8.63 2.41 5.83
C LEU A 42 9.67 1.29 5.73
N MET A 43 9.99 0.82 4.52
CA MET A 43 11.03 -0.19 4.30
C MET A 43 12.45 0.31 4.63
N GLN A 44 12.67 1.62 4.60
CA GLN A 44 13.96 2.23 4.97
C GLN A 44 14.12 2.43 6.49
N LEU A 45 13.03 2.33 7.25
CA LEU A 45 13.10 2.46 8.71
C LEU A 45 13.81 1.24 9.31
N LYS A 46 14.69 1.50 10.27
CA LYS A 46 15.32 0.45 11.09
C LYS A 46 14.43 -0.02 12.23
N ASN A 47 13.45 0.80 12.60
CA ASN A 47 12.56 0.59 13.72
C ASN A 47 11.53 -0.51 13.43
N GLU A 48 11.07 -1.19 14.49
CA GLU A 48 9.90 -2.07 14.39
C GLU A 48 8.66 -1.26 14.00
N VAL A 49 7.98 -1.66 12.92
CA VAL A 49 6.74 -1.02 12.48
C VAL A 49 5.54 -1.80 12.99
N HIS A 50 4.63 -1.13 13.69
CA HIS A 50 3.34 -1.65 14.14
C HIS A 50 2.24 -1.03 13.30
N THR A 51 1.36 -1.85 12.74
CA THR A 51 0.24 -1.38 11.92
C THR A 51 -1.07 -1.78 12.57
N VAL A 52 -2.03 -0.86 12.60
CA VAL A 52 -3.35 -1.06 13.21
C VAL A 52 -4.44 -0.57 12.25
N CYS A 53 -5.29 -1.48 11.78
CA CYS A 53 -6.45 -1.12 10.97
C CYS A 53 -7.61 -0.66 11.86
N MET A 54 -8.01 0.60 11.67
CA MET A 54 -9.06 1.34 12.38
C MET A 54 -10.24 1.63 11.43
N GLY A 55 -10.98 0.61 11.00
CA GLY A 55 -12.09 0.77 10.05
C GLY A 55 -11.80 0.08 8.72
N ALA A 56 -11.13 0.77 7.79
CA ALA A 56 -10.82 0.20 6.48
C ALA A 56 -9.33 0.25 6.14
N ALA A 57 -8.83 -0.81 5.50
CA ALA A 57 -7.54 -0.84 4.82
C ALA A 57 -7.70 -1.53 3.46
N ILE A 58 -7.92 -0.74 2.41
CA ILE A 58 -8.27 -1.23 1.07
C ILE A 58 -7.16 -0.88 0.06
N GLY A 59 -6.87 -1.79 -0.87
CA GLY A 59 -5.88 -1.58 -1.94
C GLY A 59 -4.49 -1.24 -1.39
N HIS A 60 -3.98 -0.04 -1.72
CA HIS A 60 -2.73 0.49 -1.19
C HIS A 60 -2.69 0.58 0.35
N ALA A 61 -3.81 0.88 1.01
CA ALA A 61 -3.87 0.88 2.46
C ALA A 61 -3.76 -0.55 3.03
N CYS A 62 -4.24 -1.56 2.30
CA CYS A 62 -4.05 -2.97 2.66
C CYS A 62 -2.56 -3.38 2.53
N LEU A 63 -1.85 -2.86 1.53
CA LEU A 63 -0.39 -3.03 1.43
C LEU A 63 0.31 -2.43 2.65
N LEU A 64 -0.01 -1.19 3.02
CA LEU A 64 0.59 -0.55 4.18
C LEU A 64 0.26 -1.27 5.50
N LEU A 65 -0.93 -1.86 5.63
CA LEU A 65 -1.24 -2.73 6.77
C LEU A 65 -0.33 -3.97 6.80
N SER A 66 -0.05 -4.55 5.64
CA SER A 66 0.78 -5.76 5.51
C SER A 66 2.27 -5.53 5.83
N VAL A 67 2.76 -4.29 5.66
CA VAL A 67 4.15 -3.85 5.91
C VAL A 67 4.56 -3.97 7.36
N GLY A 68 3.61 -3.90 8.30
CA GLY A 68 3.92 -4.02 9.73
C GLY A 68 4.70 -5.30 10.03
N THR A 69 5.60 -5.21 11.00
CA THR A 69 6.47 -6.31 11.42
C THR A 69 5.63 -7.55 11.71
N LYS A 70 6.12 -8.73 11.30
CA LYS A 70 5.38 -9.99 11.48
C LYS A 70 5.01 -10.20 12.95
N GLY A 71 3.72 -10.38 13.23
CA GLY A 71 3.19 -10.46 14.60
C GLY A 71 2.78 -9.12 15.23
N LYS A 72 3.04 -7.99 14.57
CA LYS A 72 2.70 -6.61 14.99
C LYS A 72 1.73 -5.91 14.03
N ARG A 73 0.93 -6.69 13.32
CA ARG A 73 -0.12 -6.25 12.40
C ARG A 73 -1.47 -6.55 13.03
N PHE A 74 -2.20 -5.51 13.40
CA PHE A 74 -3.43 -5.62 14.17
C PHE A 74 -4.63 -5.06 13.39
N MET A 75 -5.81 -5.58 13.70
CA MET A 75 -7.07 -5.06 13.19
C MET A 75 -8.07 -4.97 14.34
N MET A 76 -8.82 -3.87 14.39
CA MET A 76 -9.94 -3.77 15.33
C MET A 76 -11.07 -4.76 14.96
N PRO A 77 -11.93 -5.15 15.91
CA PRO A 77 -12.94 -6.21 15.71
C PRO A 77 -13.93 -5.98 14.56
N HIS A 78 -14.18 -4.72 14.19
CA HIS A 78 -15.11 -4.34 13.12
C HIS A 78 -14.40 -3.76 11.89
N SER A 79 -13.07 -3.89 11.82
CA SER A 79 -12.30 -3.41 10.68
C SER A 79 -12.35 -4.38 9.51
N LYS A 80 -12.18 -3.86 8.30
CA LYS A 80 -12.06 -4.62 7.05
C LYS A 80 -10.73 -4.34 6.35
N ALA A 81 -10.06 -5.40 5.94
CA ALA A 81 -8.95 -5.34 5.00
C ALA A 81 -9.39 -5.93 3.67
N MET A 82 -9.05 -5.28 2.56
CA MET A 82 -9.45 -5.74 1.23
C MET A 82 -8.33 -5.49 0.23
N ILE A 83 -7.86 -6.57 -0.40
CA ILE A 83 -7.06 -6.43 -1.61
C ILE A 83 -8.02 -6.03 -2.72
N GLN A 84 -7.78 -4.87 -3.30
CA GLN A 84 -8.59 -4.32 -4.38
C GLN A 84 -7.72 -4.25 -5.62
N GLN A 85 -8.24 -4.75 -6.74
CA GLN A 85 -7.62 -4.47 -8.03
C GLN A 85 -7.65 -2.95 -8.27
N PRO A 86 -6.53 -2.35 -8.67
CA PRO A 86 -6.55 -1.00 -9.22
C PRO A 86 -7.62 -0.92 -10.31
N ARG A 87 -8.21 0.25 -10.54
CA ARG A 87 -9.18 0.48 -11.62
C ARG A 87 -8.61 1.43 -12.65
N VAL A 88 -8.68 1.07 -13.93
CA VAL A 88 -8.26 1.98 -15.01
C VAL A 88 -9.34 3.07 -15.13
N PRO A 89 -9.01 4.35 -14.94
CA PRO A 89 -9.97 5.44 -15.15
C PRO A 89 -10.36 5.50 -16.63
N SER A 90 -11.56 6.03 -16.92
CA SER A 90 -12.06 6.18 -18.30
C SER A 90 -11.06 6.97 -19.15
N SER A 91 -10.73 6.45 -20.33
CA SER A 91 -9.82 7.10 -21.28
C SER A 91 -10.44 8.30 -21.99
N GLY A 92 -11.77 8.45 -21.99
CA GLY A 92 -12.45 9.56 -22.67
C GLY A 92 -12.00 9.74 -24.14
N LEU A 93 -11.69 10.99 -24.51
CA LEU A 93 -11.16 11.38 -25.83
C LEU A 93 -9.62 11.47 -25.86
N MET A 94 -8.93 10.67 -25.05
CA MET A 94 -7.47 10.66 -24.97
C MET A 94 -6.85 10.01 -26.23
N PRO A 95 -5.70 10.50 -26.75
CA PRO A 95 -5.02 9.89 -27.89
C PRO A 95 -4.71 8.40 -27.67
N ALA A 96 -4.80 7.59 -28.72
CA ALA A 96 -4.60 6.15 -28.62
C ALA A 96 -3.21 5.76 -28.06
N SER A 97 -2.16 6.53 -28.39
CA SER A 97 -0.81 6.36 -27.82
C SER A 97 -0.80 6.54 -26.31
N ASP A 98 -1.49 7.55 -25.81
CA ASP A 98 -1.52 7.89 -24.39
C ASP A 98 -2.35 6.86 -23.61
N VAL A 99 -3.44 6.35 -24.22
CA VAL A 99 -4.23 5.23 -23.68
C VAL A 99 -3.35 4.00 -23.50
N LEU A 100 -2.54 3.66 -24.49
CA LEU A 100 -1.64 2.52 -24.43
C LEU A 100 -0.60 2.69 -23.30
N ILE A 101 0.09 3.83 -23.26
CA ILE A 101 1.11 4.12 -22.23
C ILE A 101 0.51 4.00 -20.82
N ARG A 102 -0.68 4.58 -20.62
CA ARG A 102 -1.35 4.56 -19.31
C ARG A 102 -1.79 3.16 -18.91
N ALA A 103 -2.22 2.34 -19.88
CA ALA A 103 -2.58 0.95 -19.63
C ALA A 103 -1.36 0.11 -19.22
N GLU A 104 -0.21 0.30 -19.88
CA GLU A 104 1.04 -0.38 -19.53
C GLU A 104 1.55 0.01 -18.14
N GLU A 105 1.53 1.31 -17.80
CA GLU A 105 1.89 1.81 -16.47
C GLU A 105 0.99 1.21 -15.39
N PHE A 106 -0.31 1.12 -15.67
CA PHE A 106 -1.28 0.57 -14.75
C PHE A 106 -1.09 -0.93 -14.49
N ILE A 107 -0.83 -1.73 -15.54
CA ILE A 107 -0.52 -3.15 -15.40
C ILE A 107 0.76 -3.32 -14.56
N THR A 108 1.78 -2.53 -14.84
CA THR A 108 3.03 -2.54 -14.08
C THR A 108 2.80 -2.24 -12.60
N ASN A 109 2.03 -1.19 -12.29
CA ASN A 109 1.69 -0.82 -10.91
C ASN A 109 0.89 -1.92 -10.20
N MET A 110 -0.04 -2.56 -10.91
CA MET A 110 -0.79 -3.71 -10.38
C MET A 110 0.16 -4.86 -10.01
N ASP A 111 1.02 -5.27 -10.93
CA ASP A 111 1.95 -6.38 -10.71
C ASP A 111 2.89 -6.10 -9.53
N ILE A 112 3.37 -4.86 -9.41
CA ILE A 112 4.16 -4.41 -8.26
C ILE A 112 3.35 -4.51 -6.97
N LEU A 113 2.16 -3.91 -6.91
CA LEU A 113 1.31 -3.93 -5.71
C LEU A 113 1.08 -5.35 -5.21
N VAL A 114 0.71 -6.27 -6.12
CA VAL A 114 0.41 -7.63 -5.69
C VAL A 114 1.66 -8.45 -5.37
N GLY A 115 2.77 -8.22 -6.08
CA GLY A 115 4.07 -8.79 -5.73
C GLY A 115 4.52 -8.38 -4.32
N LEU A 116 4.33 -7.11 -3.95
CA LEU A 116 4.64 -6.60 -2.61
C LEU A 116 3.70 -7.19 -1.54
N LEU A 117 2.41 -7.28 -1.80
CA LEU A 117 1.45 -7.94 -0.91
C LEU A 117 1.81 -9.42 -0.68
N SER A 118 2.13 -10.14 -1.76
CA SER A 118 2.59 -11.54 -1.71
C SER A 118 3.82 -11.70 -0.82
N LYS A 119 4.83 -10.82 -0.99
CA LYS A 119 6.05 -10.77 -0.15
C LYS A 119 5.73 -10.68 1.34
N HIS A 120 4.78 -9.81 1.73
CA HIS A 120 4.47 -9.56 3.15
C HIS A 120 3.49 -10.57 3.77
N ILE A 121 2.63 -11.19 2.96
CA ILE A 121 1.64 -12.17 3.44
C ILE A 121 2.21 -13.59 3.42
N GLY A 122 3.30 -13.83 2.67
CA GLY A 122 3.96 -15.13 2.57
C GLY A 122 3.20 -16.12 1.69
N ASN A 123 2.36 -15.62 0.78
CA ASN A 123 1.59 -16.45 -0.14
C ASN A 123 2.27 -16.44 -1.50
N LEU A 124 2.49 -17.61 -2.10
CA LEU A 124 3.18 -17.72 -3.39
C LEU A 124 2.31 -17.12 -4.48
N TYR A 125 2.79 -16.07 -5.14
CA TYR A 125 2.10 -15.49 -6.27
C TYR A 125 2.20 -16.45 -7.47
N LYS A 126 1.08 -17.08 -7.84
CA LYS A 126 0.88 -17.62 -9.20
C LYS A 126 0.05 -16.60 -9.94
N LEU A 127 0.71 -15.72 -10.70
CA LEU A 127 0.06 -15.11 -11.86
C LEU A 127 -0.34 -16.28 -12.79
N LEU A 128 -1.59 -16.23 -13.25
CA LEU A 128 -2.10 -17.13 -14.29
C LEU A 128 -1.18 -17.11 -15.52
#